data_AF-A0A7Y3UXZ8-F1
#
_entry.id   AF-A0A7Y3UXZ8-F1
#
_cell.length_a   1.000
_cell.length_b   1.000
_cell.length_c   1.000
_cell.angle_alpha   90.00
_cell.angle_beta   90.00
_cell.angle_gamma   90.00
#
_symmetry.space_group_name_H-M   'P 1'
#
loop_
_entity.id
_entity.type
_entity.pdbx_description
1 polymer ?
#
loop_
_entity_poly.entity_id
_entity_poly.type
_entity_poly.pdbx_seq_one_letter_code
_entity_poly.pdbx_strand_id
1 'polypeptide(L)' 'MSAHDRSKSDTEQPAAAWLGQAGLYRTRFDAVRNFEQSVTPVSADELFELASKQVLSQRSEGGQHA' A
#
# COMPACT_ATOMS: atom_id res chain seq x y z
N MET A 1 11.53 -11.95 -33.81
CA MET A 1 11.94 -12.13 -32.39
C MET A 1 10.74 -11.85 -31.51
N SER A 2 10.48 -12.77 -30.58
CA SER A 2 9.27 -12.90 -29.74
C SER A 2 9.17 -11.81 -28.67
N ALA A 3 7.94 -11.37 -28.36
CA ALA A 3 7.60 -10.90 -27.04
C ALA A 3 6.08 -11.02 -26.75
N HIS A 4 5.76 -12.03 -25.95
CA HIS A 4 4.74 -12.00 -24.89
C HIS A 4 3.31 -12.33 -25.32
N ASP A 5 3.09 -13.64 -25.40
CA ASP A 5 2.08 -14.31 -24.58
C ASP A 5 1.78 -13.53 -23.28
N ARG A 6 0.63 -12.87 -23.25
CA ARG A 6 -0.09 -12.58 -22.01
C ARG A 6 -1.55 -12.80 -22.31
N SER A 7 -1.96 -14.05 -22.13
CA SER A 7 -3.36 -14.42 -21.91
C SER A 7 -3.97 -13.44 -20.91
N LYS A 8 -4.70 -12.43 -21.43
CA LYS A 8 -5.57 -11.59 -20.63
C LYS A 8 -6.92 -12.29 -20.63
N SER A 9 -7.14 -13.17 -19.66
CA SER A 9 -8.49 -13.47 -19.21
C SER A 9 -9.07 -12.20 -18.58
N ASP A 10 -9.47 -11.24 -19.41
CA ASP A 10 -10.14 -10.01 -19.00
C ASP A 10 -11.65 -10.26 -18.78
N THR A 11 -11.96 -11.29 -17.99
CA THR A 11 -13.34 -11.67 -17.64
C THR A 11 -13.57 -11.64 -16.14
N GLU A 12 -12.77 -10.87 -15.42
CA GLU A 12 -13.09 -10.42 -14.06
C GLU A 12 -13.02 -8.89 -14.05
N GLN A 13 -13.76 -8.25 -14.96
CA GLN A 13 -14.12 -6.85 -14.78
C GLN A 13 -14.94 -6.76 -13.49
N PRO A 14 -14.38 -6.15 -12.44
CA PRO A 14 -14.91 -6.28 -11.10
C PRO A 14 -16.24 -5.53 -11.03
N ALA A 15 -17.20 -6.10 -10.32
CA ALA A 15 -18.48 -5.48 -9.97
C ALA A 15 -18.34 -4.06 -9.33
N ALA A 16 -17.12 -3.62 -9.03
CA ALA A 16 -16.75 -2.27 -8.60
C ALA A 16 -16.94 -1.17 -9.66
N ALA A 17 -17.04 -1.49 -10.96
CA ALA A 17 -17.16 -0.47 -12.02
C ALA A 17 -18.49 0.31 -12.02
N TRP A 18 -19.56 -0.21 -11.39
CA TRP A 18 -20.91 0.38 -11.42
C TRP A 18 -21.13 1.49 -10.38
N LEU A 19 -20.23 1.66 -9.44
CA LEU A 19 -20.36 2.64 -8.35
C LEU A 19 -19.68 3.98 -8.65
N GLY A 20 -19.07 4.15 -9.83
CA GLY A 20 -18.38 5.39 -10.23
C GLY A 20 -17.33 5.84 -9.20
N GLN A 21 -17.17 7.16 -9.01
CA GLN A 21 -16.26 7.72 -7.99
C GLN A 21 -16.65 7.31 -6.56
N ALA A 22 -17.94 7.05 -6.29
CA ALA A 22 -18.40 6.56 -4.99
C ALA A 22 -17.97 5.10 -4.71
N GLY A 23 -17.65 4.34 -5.76
CA GLY A 23 -16.99 3.03 -5.65
C GLY A 23 -15.48 3.10 -5.43
N LEU A 24 -14.87 4.26 -5.75
CA LEU A 24 -13.43 4.47 -5.64
C LEU A 24 -12.99 4.84 -4.21
N TYR A 25 -13.87 5.43 -3.40
CA TYR A 25 -13.57 5.87 -2.05
C TYR A 25 -14.03 4.87 -0.99
N ARG A 26 -13.59 3.62 -1.09
CA ARG A 26 -13.48 2.82 0.14
C ARG A 26 -12.22 3.22 0.86
N THR A 27 -12.38 3.74 2.07
CA THR A 27 -11.21 4.05 2.90
C THR A 27 -10.49 2.75 3.27
N ARG A 28 -9.18 2.80 3.51
CA ARG A 28 -8.45 1.64 4.05
C ARG A 28 -9.11 1.10 5.33
N PHE A 29 -9.71 1.99 6.13
CA PHE A 29 -10.47 1.62 7.30
C PHE A 29 -11.70 0.76 6.97
N ASP A 30 -12.49 1.14 5.96
CA ASP A 30 -13.64 0.36 5.52
C ASP A 30 -13.24 -1.00 4.93
N ALA A 31 -12.13 -1.05 4.18
CA ALA A 31 -11.60 -2.30 3.64
C ALA A 31 -11.15 -3.27 4.75
N VAL A 32 -10.51 -2.76 5.80
CA VAL A 32 -10.16 -3.56 6.98
C VAL A 32 -11.40 -3.99 7.76
N ARG A 33 -12.37 -3.09 7.97
CA ARG A 33 -13.63 -3.40 8.66
C ARG A 33 -14.44 -4.49 7.96
N ASN A 34 -14.45 -4.48 6.63
CA ASN A 34 -15.16 -5.46 5.82
C ASN A 34 -14.34 -6.73 5.55
N PHE A 35 -13.18 -6.90 6.20
CA PHE A 35 -12.26 -8.03 6.03
C PHE A 35 -11.72 -8.21 4.59
N GLU A 36 -11.88 -7.20 3.74
CA GLU A 36 -11.33 -7.18 2.38
C GLU A 36 -9.81 -6.95 2.40
N GLN A 37 -9.32 -6.32 3.47
CA GLN A 37 -7.90 -6.08 3.70
C GLN A 37 -7.48 -6.55 5.09
N SER A 38 -6.41 -7.33 5.15
CA SER A 38 -5.72 -7.65 6.40
C SER A 38 -4.61 -6.62 6.65
N VAL A 39 -4.57 -6.08 7.87
CA VAL A 39 -3.50 -5.19 8.32
C VAL A 39 -2.95 -5.76 9.61
N THR A 40 -1.63 -5.91 9.66
CA THR A 40 -0.93 -6.29 10.89
C THR A 40 -0.69 -5.02 11.71
N PRO A 41 -1.28 -4.90 12.90
CA PRO A 41 -0.99 -3.76 13.77
C PRO A 41 0.48 -3.81 14.21
N VAL A 42 1.09 -2.64 14.27
CA VAL A 42 2.46 -2.47 14.77
C VAL A 42 2.39 -2.11 16.24
N SER A 43 3.24 -2.72 17.07
CA SER A 43 3.34 -2.39 18.49
C SER A 43 3.93 -1.00 18.71
N ALA A 44 3.73 -0.43 19.91
CA ALA A 44 4.33 0.86 20.26
C ALA A 44 5.86 0.80 20.16
N ASP A 45 6.48 -0.29 20.64
CA ASP A 45 7.93 -0.47 20.60
C ASP A 45 8.46 -0.52 19.16
N GLU A 46 7.80 -1.26 18.28
CA GLU A 46 8.15 -1.31 16.86
C GLU A 46 7.97 0.07 16.18
N LEU A 47 6.96 0.85 16.55
CA LEU A 47 6.79 2.21 16.04
C LEU A 47 7.94 3.11 16.47
N PHE A 48 8.38 3.04 17.73
CA PHE A 48 9.52 3.83 18.22
C PHE A 48 10.82 3.42 17.51
N GLU A 49 11.04 2.13 17.30
CA GLU A 49 12.20 1.62 16.57
C GLU A 49 12.22 2.11 15.11
N LEU A 50 11.08 2.05 14.42
CA LEU A 50 10.95 2.54 13.05
C LEU A 50 11.19 4.05 12.96
N ALA A 51 10.60 4.82 13.87
CA ALA A 51 10.80 6.26 13.92
C ALA A 51 12.26 6.64 14.23
N SER A 52 12.90 5.93 15.17
CA SER A 52 14.30 6.11 15.52
C SER A 52 15.22 5.89 14.32
N LYS A 53 15.04 4.79 13.59
CA LYS A 53 15.78 4.49 12.35
C LYS A 53 15.61 5.59 11.31
N GLN A 54 14.38 6.08 11.12
CA GLN A 54 14.10 7.15 10.16
C GLN A 54 14.85 8.44 10.48
N VAL A 55 14.89 8.83 11.75
CA VAL A 55 15.62 10.03 12.22
C VAL A 55 17.13 9.86 12.00
N LEU A 56 17.67 8.67 12.27
CA LEU A 56 19.08 8.36 12.06
C LEU A 56 19.46 8.40 10.57
N SER A 57 18.63 7.83 9.69
CA SER A 57 18.84 7.88 8.24
C SER A 57 18.88 9.33 7.73
N GLN A 58 17.93 10.17 8.14
CA GLN A 58 17.91 11.59 7.74
C GLN A 58 19.14 12.36 8.20
N ARG A 59 19.65 12.06 9.41
CA ARG A 59 20.90 12.67 9.91
C ARG A 59 22.12 12.22 9.10
N SER A 60 22.18 10.95 8.70
CA SER A 60 23.29 10.45 7.89
C SER A 60 23.29 11.03 6.48
N GLU A 61 22.12 11.25 5.88
CA GLU A 61 21.97 11.86 4.56
C GLU A 61 22.37 13.34 4.57
N GLY A 62 22.02 14.07 5.64
CA GLY A 62 22.43 15.47 5.83
C GLY A 62 23.93 15.68 6.02
N GLY A 63 24.68 14.64 6.41
CA GLY A 63 26.13 14.69 6.58
C GLY A 63 26.93 14.29 5.33
N GLN A 64 26.30 13.70 4.32
CA GLN A 64 26.94 13.26 3.08
C GLN A 64 26.93 14.32 1.97
N HIS A 65 26.26 15.46 2.20
CA HIS A 65 26.15 16.59 1.28
C HIS A 65 26.91 17.85 1.72
N ALA A 66 27.81 17.73 2.72
CA ALA A 66 28.66 18.82 3.20
C ALA A 66 30.12 18.68 2.73
#